data_AF-A0A6G2DD07-F1
#
_entry.id   AF-A0A6G2DD07-F1
#
_cell.length_a   1.000
_cell.length_b   1.000
_cell.length_c   1.000
_cell.angle_alpha   90.00
_cell.angle_beta   90.00
_cell.angle_gamma   90.00
#
_symmetry.space_group_name_H-M   'P 1'
#
loop_
_entity.id
_entity.type
_entity.pdbx_description
1 polymer ?
#
loop_
_entity_poly.entity_id
_entity_poly.type
_entity_poly.pdbx_seq_one_letter_code
_entity_poly.pdbx_strand_id
1 'polypeptide(L)'
;MSKTYHFIGIKGSGMSALALMLHQMGHKVQGSDVEKYYFTQRGLEQAGITILPFDEKNLDGDMEIIAGNAFRPDNNVEIAYADQNGISYKRYHEFLGSFMRDFVSMGVAGAHGKTSTTGMLSHVLSHITDTSFLIGDGTGRGSANAKYFVFESDEYERHFMPYHPEYSIITNI
;
A
#
# COMPACT_ATOMS: atom_id res chain seq x y z
N MET A 1 18.20 -5.69 -13.34
CA MET A 1 18.16 -5.53 -11.87
C MET A 1 16.70 -5.33 -11.48
N SER A 2 16.22 -5.89 -10.36
CA SER A 2 14.85 -5.63 -9.90
C SER A 2 14.72 -4.17 -9.50
N LYS A 3 13.71 -3.47 -10.02
CA LYS A 3 13.33 -2.11 -9.61
C LYS A 3 13.04 -2.11 -8.09
N THR A 4 13.48 -1.07 -7.38
CA THR A 4 13.23 -0.92 -5.92
C THR A 4 11.94 -0.14 -5.71
N TYR A 5 11.08 -0.59 -4.81
CA TYR A 5 9.91 0.18 -4.38
C TYR A 5 10.28 1.01 -3.15
N HIS A 6 10.16 2.33 -3.26
CA HIS A 6 10.43 3.27 -2.16
C HIS A 6 9.14 3.93 -1.69
N PHE A 7 8.82 3.75 -0.41
CA PHE A 7 7.61 4.30 0.20
C PHE A 7 7.92 5.56 1.01
N ILE A 8 7.31 6.69 0.65
CA ILE A 8 7.35 7.92 1.44
C ILE A 8 6.19 7.89 2.42
N GLY A 9 6.49 7.72 3.72
CA GLY A 9 5.48 7.49 4.75
C GLY A 9 5.15 6.00 4.94
N ILE A 10 6.17 5.14 4.96
CA ILE A 10 6.01 3.68 4.97
C ILE A 10 5.27 3.15 6.20
N LYS A 11 5.24 3.88 7.33
CA LYS A 11 4.56 3.47 8.56
C LYS A 11 3.05 3.75 8.56
N GLY A 12 2.47 4.33 7.51
CA GLY A 12 1.01 4.42 7.39
C GLY A 12 0.33 3.04 7.40
N SER A 13 -0.93 2.93 7.84
CA SER A 13 -1.64 1.63 7.90
C SER A 13 -1.70 0.93 6.53
N GLY A 14 -2.24 1.61 5.50
CA GLY A 14 -2.24 1.07 4.13
C GLY A 14 -0.84 0.95 3.51
N MET A 15 0.06 1.89 3.83
CA MET A 15 1.42 1.92 3.29
C MET A 15 2.26 0.72 3.77
N SER A 16 2.23 0.45 5.08
CA SER A 16 2.95 -0.68 5.69
C SER A 16 2.42 -2.02 5.20
N ALA A 17 1.09 -2.17 5.09
CA ALA A 17 0.46 -3.37 4.54
C ALA A 17 0.88 -3.61 3.08
N LEU A 18 0.87 -2.56 2.25
CA LEU A 18 1.31 -2.63 0.85
C LEU A 18 2.80 -2.93 0.72
N ALA A 19 3.66 -2.31 1.53
CA ALA A 19 5.09 -2.56 1.54
C ALA A 19 5.41 -4.02 1.92
N LEU A 20 4.74 -4.56 2.95
CA LEU A 20 4.85 -5.97 3.33
C LEU A 20 4.39 -6.90 2.21
N MET A 21 3.27 -6.58 1.57
CA MET A 21 2.73 -7.36 0.46
C MET A 21 3.75 -7.45 -0.70
N LEU A 22 4.28 -6.31 -1.15
CA LEU A 22 5.28 -6.29 -2.23
C LEU A 22 6.56 -7.02 -1.85
N HIS A 23 7.01 -6.90 -0.59
CA HIS A 23 8.16 -7.65 -0.11
C HIS A 23 7.93 -9.16 -0.13
N GLN A 24 6.76 -9.63 0.31
CA GLN A 24 6.37 -11.05 0.26
C GLN A 24 6.24 -11.58 -1.17
N MET A 25 5.91 -10.72 -2.14
CA MET A 25 5.94 -11.03 -3.58
C MET A 25 7.36 -11.10 -4.17
N GLY A 26 8.39 -10.85 -3.37
CA GLY A 26 9.79 -10.93 -3.78
C GLY A 26 10.38 -9.63 -4.32
N HIS A 27 9.68 -8.49 -4.20
CA HIS A 27 10.21 -7.21 -4.61
C HIS A 27 11.18 -6.64 -3.57
N LYS A 28 12.15 -5.84 -4.03
CA LYS A 28 13.00 -5.04 -3.15
C LYS A 28 12.20 -3.83 -2.67
N VAL A 29 12.02 -3.73 -1.35
CA VAL A 29 11.20 -2.69 -0.72
C VAL A 29 12.03 -1.94 0.32
N GLN A 30 11.89 -0.63 0.34
CA GLN A 30 12.37 0.27 1.39
C GLN A 30 11.38 1.42 1.57
N GLY A 31 11.58 2.25 2.59
CA GLY A 31 10.82 3.49 2.70
C GLY A 31 11.35 4.41 3.77
N SER A 32 10.77 5.61 3.82
CA SER A 32 11.07 6.67 4.75
C SER A 32 9.86 6.98 5.63
N ASP A 33 10.10 7.41 6.86
CA ASP A 33 9.08 7.97 7.74
C ASP A 33 9.69 8.85 8.84
N VAL A 34 8.84 9.49 9.65
CA VAL A 34 9.28 10.18 10.87
C VAL A 34 9.88 9.19 11.88
N GLU A 35 10.76 9.70 12.76
CA GLU A 35 11.42 8.87 13.80
C GLU A 35 10.42 8.24 14.80
N LYS A 36 9.27 8.89 15.01
CA LYS A 36 8.23 8.42 15.93
C LYS A 36 7.84 6.96 15.63
N TYR A 37 7.68 6.17 16.70
CA TYR A 37 7.21 4.79 16.61
C TYR A 37 5.71 4.74 16.26
N TYR A 38 5.35 3.85 15.33
CA TYR A 38 3.96 3.47 15.04
C TYR A 38 3.84 1.94 15.09
N PHE A 39 2.70 1.43 15.55
CA PHE A 39 2.50 -0.03 15.72
C PHE A 39 2.67 -0.82 14.41
N THR A 40 2.34 -0.19 13.28
CA THR A 40 2.50 -0.68 11.90
C THR A 40 3.96 -0.94 11.50
N GLN A 41 4.94 -0.30 12.16
CA GLN A 41 6.34 -0.48 11.82
C GLN A 41 6.89 -1.86 12.24
N ARG A 42 6.27 -2.51 13.23
CA ARG A 42 6.74 -3.80 13.75
C ARG A 42 6.83 -4.88 12.67
N GLY A 43 5.82 -4.94 11.79
CA GLY A 43 5.81 -5.92 10.70
C GLY A 43 6.93 -5.67 9.70
N LEU A 44 7.18 -4.40 9.36
CA LEU A 44 8.26 -4.00 8.45
C LEU A 44 9.64 -4.39 9.01
N GLU A 45 9.88 -4.11 10.29
CA GLU A 45 11.11 -4.47 11.00
C GLU A 45 11.32 -5.99 11.03
N GLN A 46 10.27 -6.76 11.34
CA GLN A 46 10.33 -8.23 11.35
C GLN A 46 10.61 -8.82 9.96
N ALA A 47 10.13 -8.17 8.90
CA ALA A 47 10.42 -8.54 7.52
C ALA A 47 11.82 -8.09 7.05
N GLY A 48 12.56 -7.31 7.86
CA GLY A 48 13.85 -6.75 7.47
C GLY A 48 13.75 -5.65 6.40
N ILE A 49 12.59 -5.03 6.24
CA ILE A 49 12.39 -3.90 5.32
C ILE A 49 13.07 -2.66 5.91
N THR A 50 13.88 -1.99 5.11
CA THR A 50 14.61 -0.79 5.54
C THR A 50 13.66 0.40 5.71
N ILE A 51 13.68 1.01 6.90
CA ILE A 51 12.96 2.25 7.23
C ILE A 51 14.00 3.35 7.50
N LEU A 52 13.92 4.42 6.72
CA LEU A 52 14.85 5.56 6.75
C LEU A 52 14.16 6.79 7.36
N PRO A 53 14.91 7.75 7.94
CA PRO A 53 14.40 9.10 8.12
C PRO A 53 14.18 9.77 6.76
N PHE A 54 13.29 10.76 6.69
CA PHE A 54 13.09 11.54 5.48
C PHE A 54 14.36 12.28 5.06
N ASP A 55 14.82 12.05 3.83
CA ASP A 55 16.00 12.71 3.23
C ASP A 55 15.86 12.69 1.70
N GLU A 56 16.13 13.80 1.03
CA GLU A 56 16.13 13.89 -0.44
C GLU A 56 17.04 12.84 -1.11
N LYS A 57 18.11 12.44 -0.43
CA LYS A 57 19.06 11.42 -0.91
C LYS A 57 18.46 10.02 -0.98
N ASN A 58 17.30 9.80 -0.38
CA ASN A 58 16.59 8.52 -0.47
C ASN A 58 16.03 8.28 -1.88
N LEU A 59 15.83 9.34 -2.67
CA LEU A 59 15.27 9.29 -4.02
C LEU A 59 16.36 9.16 -5.11
N ASP A 60 17.28 8.22 -4.91
CA ASP A 60 18.40 7.95 -5.83
C ASP A 60 18.24 6.62 -6.60
N GLY A 61 18.65 6.61 -7.86
CA GLY A 61 18.63 5.45 -8.75
C GLY A 61 17.26 5.10 -9.37
N ASP A 62 17.15 3.89 -9.91
CA ASP A 62 15.94 3.39 -10.57
C ASP A 62 14.95 2.80 -9.55
N MET A 63 13.93 3.58 -9.20
CA MET A 63 12.93 3.26 -8.19
C MET A 63 11.49 3.48 -8.67
N GLU A 64 10.55 2.73 -8.11
CA GLU A 64 9.12 3.04 -8.13
C GLU A 64 8.79 3.72 -6.79
N ILE A 65 8.47 5.01 -6.83
CA ILE A 65 8.20 5.78 -5.62
C ILE A 65 6.69 5.82 -5.35
N ILE A 66 6.30 5.45 -4.14
CA ILE A 66 4.91 5.45 -3.67
C ILE A 66 4.80 6.41 -2.48
N ALA A 67 3.99 7.45 -2.63
CA ALA A 67 3.82 8.49 -1.62
C ALA A 67 2.49 8.36 -0.88
N GLY A 68 2.55 8.44 0.45
CA GLY A 68 1.35 8.56 1.29
C GLY A 68 0.62 9.88 1.03
N ASN A 69 -0.72 9.87 1.18
CA ASN A 69 -1.55 11.04 0.89
C ASN A 69 -1.31 12.21 1.86
N ALA A 70 -0.80 11.95 3.06
CA ALA A 70 -0.52 12.97 4.08
C ALA A 70 0.71 13.84 3.74
N PHE A 71 1.59 13.38 2.85
CA PHE A 71 2.86 14.04 2.55
C PHE A 71 2.75 14.91 1.29
N ARG A 72 3.15 16.16 1.40
CA ARG A 72 3.01 17.22 0.39
C ARG A 72 4.31 18.02 0.29
N PRO A 73 4.52 18.79 -0.79
CA PRO A 73 5.74 19.57 -0.97
C PRO A 73 6.02 20.58 0.16
N ASP A 74 4.97 21.05 0.85
CA ASP A 74 5.07 22.00 1.96
C ASP A 74 5.40 21.34 3.31
N ASN A 75 5.32 20.01 3.41
CA ASN A 75 5.50 19.30 4.68
C ASN A 75 6.45 18.09 4.63
N ASN A 76 7.00 17.76 3.46
CA ASN A 76 7.88 16.61 3.28
C ASN A 76 9.01 16.91 2.27
N VAL A 77 10.25 16.70 2.71
CA VAL A 77 11.46 17.05 1.93
C VAL A 77 11.62 16.20 0.67
N GLU A 78 11.24 14.92 0.71
CA GLU A 78 11.35 14.00 -0.43
C GLU A 78 10.32 14.36 -1.51
N ILE A 79 9.08 14.68 -1.13
CA ILE A 79 8.06 15.14 -2.07
C ILE A 79 8.47 16.48 -2.70
N ALA A 80 8.97 17.43 -1.90
CA ALA A 80 9.44 18.71 -2.41
C ALA A 80 10.59 18.54 -3.41
N TYR A 81 11.56 17.69 -3.08
CA TYR A 81 12.69 17.37 -3.95
C TYR A 81 12.23 16.69 -5.25
N ALA A 82 11.31 15.74 -5.16
CA ALA A 82 10.77 15.04 -6.32
C ALA A 82 10.08 16.01 -7.30
N ASP A 83 9.23 16.90 -6.79
CA ASP A 83 8.54 17.92 -7.60
C ASP A 83 9.54 18.89 -8.26
N GLN A 84 10.56 19.35 -7.52
CA GLN A 84 11.58 20.29 -8.03
C GLN A 84 12.47 19.69 -9.13
N ASN A 85 12.72 18.38 -9.07
CA ASN A 85 13.62 17.69 -10.00
C ASN A 85 12.88 16.87 -11.06
N GLY A 86 11.54 16.93 -11.10
CA GLY A 86 10.72 16.19 -12.05
C GLY A 86 10.79 14.67 -11.85
N ILE A 87 11.05 14.20 -10.62
CA ILE A 87 11.06 12.78 -10.27
C ILE A 87 9.61 12.31 -10.14
N SER A 88 9.24 11.30 -10.92
CA SER A 88 7.89 10.75 -10.88
C SER A 88 7.67 9.87 -9.64
N TYR A 89 6.54 10.08 -8.97
CA TYR A 89 6.02 9.20 -7.94
C TYR A 89 4.52 9.00 -8.15
N LYS A 90 3.96 7.94 -7.56
CA LYS A 90 2.51 7.71 -7.50
C LYS A 90 2.02 7.92 -6.09
N ARG A 91 0.81 8.46 -5.96
CA ARG A 91 0.09 8.41 -4.68
C ARG A 91 -0.30 6.96 -4.38
N TYR A 92 -0.41 6.62 -3.10
CA TYR A 92 -0.83 5.31 -2.64
C TYR A 92 -2.05 4.77 -3.40
N HIS A 93 -3.10 5.60 -3.51
CA HIS A 93 -4.35 5.24 -4.18
C HIS A 93 -4.19 5.03 -5.69
N GLU A 94 -3.34 5.82 -6.36
CA GLU A 94 -3.04 5.66 -7.79
C GLU A 94 -2.25 4.38 -8.04
N PHE A 95 -1.24 4.11 -7.21
CA PHE A 95 -0.46 2.88 -7.28
C PHE A 95 -1.37 1.67 -7.09
N LEU A 96 -2.14 1.64 -5.99
CA LEU A 96 -3.02 0.52 -5.67
C LEU A 96 -4.07 0.28 -6.75
N GLY A 97 -4.68 1.34 -7.30
CA GLY A 97 -5.61 1.25 -8.42
C GLY A 97 -4.99 0.66 -9.69
N SER A 98 -3.71 0.96 -9.96
CA SER A 98 -2.99 0.33 -11.07
C SER A 98 -2.60 -1.11 -10.80
N PHE A 99 -2.15 -1.41 -9.58
CA PHE A 99 -1.68 -2.71 -9.13
C PHE A 99 -2.80 -3.76 -9.09
N MET A 100 -3.99 -3.38 -8.63
CA MET A 100 -5.12 -4.31 -8.52
C MET A 100 -5.63 -4.85 -9.87
N ARG A 101 -5.27 -4.23 -10.99
CA ARG A 101 -5.66 -4.68 -12.34
C ARG A 101 -4.97 -5.97 -12.76
N ASP A 102 -3.88 -6.34 -12.10
CA ASP A 102 -3.18 -7.61 -12.36
C ASP A 102 -3.87 -8.81 -11.68
N PHE A 103 -4.97 -8.56 -10.95
CA PHE A 103 -5.71 -9.56 -10.17
C PHE A 103 -7.21 -9.56 -10.52
N VAL A 104 -7.88 -10.68 -10.23
CA VAL A 104 -9.32 -10.69 -10.01
C VAL A 104 -9.58 -10.04 -8.66
N SER A 105 -9.90 -8.75 -8.67
CA SER A 105 -9.92 -7.92 -7.47
C SER A 105 -11.33 -7.77 -6.89
N MET A 106 -11.41 -7.81 -5.56
CA MET A 106 -12.64 -7.70 -4.77
C MET A 106 -12.50 -6.58 -3.74
N GLY A 107 -13.24 -5.50 -3.95
CA GLY A 107 -13.24 -4.32 -3.08
C GLY A 107 -14.39 -4.36 -2.08
N VAL A 108 -14.10 -4.06 -0.81
CA VAL A 108 -15.10 -3.93 0.26
C VAL A 108 -15.21 -2.47 0.71
N ALA A 109 -16.38 -1.85 0.52
CA ALA A 109 -16.66 -0.45 0.85
C ALA A 109 -17.88 -0.30 1.78
N GLY A 110 -18.06 0.90 2.35
CA GLY A 110 -19.23 1.29 3.16
C GLY A 110 -18.85 1.89 4.51
N ALA A 111 -19.73 2.69 5.11
CA ALA A 111 -19.42 3.45 6.33
C ALA A 111 -18.93 2.59 7.51
N HIS A 112 -19.50 1.39 7.66
CA HIS A 112 -19.16 0.44 8.73
C HIS A 112 -18.98 -1.00 8.24
N GLY A 113 -18.17 -1.78 8.96
CA GLY A 113 -18.03 -3.22 8.72
C GLY A 113 -17.08 -3.62 7.59
N LYS A 114 -16.35 -2.66 6.99
CA LYS A 114 -15.37 -2.93 5.93
C LYS A 114 -14.29 -3.90 6.39
N THR A 115 -13.51 -3.52 7.40
CA THR A 115 -12.39 -4.30 7.92
C THR A 115 -12.79 -5.73 8.29
N SER A 116 -13.89 -5.91 9.03
CA SER A 116 -14.40 -7.24 9.39
C SER A 116 -14.78 -8.07 8.15
N THR A 117 -15.45 -7.46 7.18
CA THR A 117 -15.89 -8.14 5.95
C THR A 117 -14.70 -8.49 5.06
N THR A 118 -13.72 -7.59 4.89
CA THR A 118 -12.46 -7.84 4.18
C THR A 118 -11.67 -8.98 4.84
N GLY A 119 -11.61 -8.99 6.18
CA GLY A 119 -10.98 -10.06 6.95
C GLY A 119 -11.65 -11.43 6.76
N MET A 120 -12.98 -11.49 6.85
CA MET A 120 -13.73 -12.74 6.60
C MET A 120 -13.55 -13.24 5.17
N LEU A 121 -13.66 -12.34 4.19
CA LEU A 121 -13.53 -12.68 2.77
C LEU A 121 -12.12 -13.22 2.46
N SER A 122 -11.07 -12.51 2.90
CA SER A 122 -9.68 -12.93 2.71
C SER A 122 -9.38 -14.26 3.42
N HIS A 123 -9.90 -14.47 4.63
CA HIS A 123 -9.75 -15.72 5.37
C HIS A 123 -10.36 -16.91 4.63
N VAL A 124 -11.62 -16.79 4.20
CA VAL A 124 -12.32 -17.86 3.48
C VAL A 124 -11.64 -18.15 2.14
N LEU A 125 -11.36 -17.11 1.35
CA LEU A 125 -10.72 -17.29 0.03
C LEU A 125 -9.33 -17.94 0.14
N SER A 126 -8.54 -17.57 1.15
CA SER A 126 -7.20 -18.15 1.35
C SER A 126 -7.22 -19.66 1.64
N HIS A 127 -8.35 -20.23 2.07
CA HIS A 127 -8.52 -21.68 2.24
C HIS A 127 -8.97 -22.40 0.95
N ILE A 128 -9.37 -21.65 -0.07
CA ILE A 128 -9.88 -22.18 -1.34
C ILE A 128 -8.83 -21.98 -2.45
N THR A 129 -8.17 -20.82 -2.47
CA THR A 129 -7.22 -20.43 -3.52
C THR A 129 -6.21 -19.41 -2.98
N ASP A 130 -5.03 -19.35 -3.61
CA ASP A 130 -4.04 -18.34 -3.25
C ASP A 130 -4.55 -16.93 -3.53
N THR A 131 -4.54 -16.09 -2.50
CA THR A 131 -5.22 -14.79 -2.44
C THR A 131 -4.34 -13.77 -1.74
N SER A 132 -3.96 -12.72 -2.45
CA SER A 132 -3.34 -11.53 -1.84
C SER A 132 -4.43 -10.68 -1.19
N PHE A 133 -4.09 -9.95 -0.13
CA PHE A 133 -5.05 -9.05 0.50
C PHE A 133 -4.40 -7.88 1.22
N LEU A 134 -5.18 -6.80 1.36
CA LEU A 134 -4.83 -5.58 2.08
C LEU A 134 -6.02 -5.14 2.94
N ILE A 135 -5.84 -5.15 4.26
CA ILE A 135 -6.87 -4.83 5.25
C ILE A 135 -6.54 -3.49 5.93
N GLY A 136 -7.55 -2.67 6.20
CA GLY A 136 -7.39 -1.31 6.73
C GLY A 136 -6.75 -1.20 8.13
N ASP A 137 -6.54 -2.33 8.81
CA ASP A 137 -5.87 -2.41 10.12
C ASP A 137 -4.33 -2.52 10.02
N GLY A 138 -3.78 -2.51 8.80
CA GLY A 138 -2.35 -2.67 8.54
C GLY A 138 -1.94 -4.12 8.24
N THR A 139 -2.89 -5.06 8.24
CA THR A 139 -2.63 -6.44 7.84
C THR A 139 -2.58 -6.54 6.31
N GLY A 140 -1.48 -7.07 5.79
CA GLY A 140 -1.29 -7.34 4.37
C GLY A 140 -0.68 -8.72 4.13
N ARG A 141 -1.06 -9.35 3.02
CA ARG A 141 -0.44 -10.58 2.51
C ARG A 141 -0.26 -10.48 1.00
N GLY A 142 0.95 -10.76 0.53
CA GLY A 142 1.30 -10.85 -0.88
C GLY A 142 1.75 -12.23 -1.28
N SER A 143 1.27 -12.68 -2.43
CA SER A 143 1.82 -13.83 -3.15
C SER A 143 1.97 -13.46 -4.62
N ALA A 144 3.16 -13.74 -5.16
CA ALA A 144 3.46 -13.50 -6.58
C ALA A 144 2.61 -14.36 -7.52
N ASN A 145 2.03 -15.45 -7.01
CA ASN A 145 1.20 -16.39 -7.79
C ASN A 145 -0.30 -16.21 -7.53
N ALA A 146 -0.69 -15.30 -6.63
CA ALA A 146 -2.10 -15.09 -6.33
C ALA A 146 -2.83 -14.51 -7.54
N LYS A 147 -3.92 -15.18 -7.91
CA LYS A 147 -4.85 -14.67 -8.94
C LYS A 147 -5.86 -13.68 -8.37
N TYR A 148 -6.17 -13.81 -7.08
CA TYR A 148 -7.21 -13.04 -6.40
C TYR A 148 -6.62 -12.00 -5.47
N PHE A 149 -7.26 -10.83 -5.42
CA PHE A 149 -6.88 -9.74 -4.54
C PHE A 149 -8.08 -9.18 -3.78
N VAL A 150 -8.05 -9.23 -2.45
CA VAL A 150 -9.11 -8.68 -1.60
C VAL A 150 -8.61 -7.42 -0.92
N PHE A 151 -9.34 -6.32 -1.02
CA PHE A 151 -8.91 -5.08 -0.39
C PHE A 151 -10.07 -4.30 0.23
N GLU A 152 -9.74 -3.58 1.29
CA GLU A 152 -10.61 -2.56 1.85
C GLU A 152 -10.57 -1.29 0.98
N SER A 153 -11.75 -0.86 0.54
CA SER A 153 -11.95 0.36 -0.23
C SER A 153 -12.59 1.40 0.67
N ASP A 154 -11.79 2.35 1.17
CA ASP A 154 -12.31 3.45 1.97
C ASP A 154 -12.94 4.53 1.08
N GLU A 155 -14.19 4.86 1.35
CA GLU A 155 -14.96 5.94 0.74
C GLU A 155 -14.56 7.34 1.24
N TYR A 156 -13.73 7.42 2.29
CA TYR A 156 -13.25 8.67 2.83
C TYR A 156 -12.28 9.37 1.85
N GLU A 157 -12.70 10.55 1.38
CA GLU A 157 -12.08 11.34 0.30
C GLU A 157 -12.16 10.66 -1.09
N ARG A 158 -11.85 11.41 -2.18
CA ARG A 158 -11.94 10.90 -3.57
C ARG A 158 -10.91 9.81 -3.90
N HIS A 159 -10.23 9.24 -2.91
CA HIS A 159 -9.20 8.21 -3.04
C HIS A 159 -9.75 6.85 -3.51
N PHE A 160 -11.07 6.65 -3.46
CA PHE A 160 -11.73 5.47 -4.05
C PHE A 160 -11.83 5.52 -5.59
N MET A 161 -11.82 6.70 -6.22
CA MET A 161 -12.02 6.87 -7.67
C MET A 161 -11.08 6.07 -8.59
N PRO A 162 -9.80 5.83 -8.25
CA PRO A 162 -8.91 5.01 -9.07
C PRO A 162 -9.17 3.51 -8.98
N TYR A 163 -10.03 3.06 -8.06
CA TYR A 163 -10.26 1.64 -7.82
C TYR A 163 -11.33 1.12 -8.78
N HIS A 164 -10.97 0.09 -9.54
CA HIS A 164 -11.86 -0.59 -10.48
C HIS A 164 -11.87 -2.09 -10.18
N PRO A 165 -12.40 -2.51 -9.01
CA PRO A 165 -12.48 -3.91 -8.68
C PRO A 165 -13.43 -4.64 -9.63
N GLU A 166 -13.16 -5.91 -9.88
CA GLU A 166 -14.05 -6.78 -10.65
C GLU A 166 -15.33 -7.11 -9.87
N TYR A 167 -15.23 -7.17 -8.53
CA TYR A 167 -16.36 -7.34 -7.63
C TYR A 167 -16.34 -6.29 -6.52
N SER A 168 -17.49 -5.69 -6.24
CA SER A 168 -17.66 -4.73 -5.14
C SER A 168 -18.67 -5.23 -4.13
N ILE A 169 -18.31 -5.18 -2.85
CA ILE A 169 -19.20 -5.39 -1.72
C ILE A 169 -19.41 -4.04 -1.04
N ILE A 170 -20.66 -3.58 -0.97
CA ILE A 170 -21.04 -2.37 -0.24
C ILE A 170 -21.79 -2.83 1.01
N THR A 171 -21.16 -2.69 2.18
CA THR A 171 -21.73 -3.16 3.46
C THR A 171 -22.91 -2.29 3.89
N ASN A 172 -22.82 -0.99 3.65
CA ASN A 172 -23.83 0.04 3.92
C ASN A 172 -23.41 1.36 3.23
N ILE A 173 -24.31 2.35 3.25
CA ILE A 173 -24.09 3.72 2.76
C ILE A 173 -24.32 4.67 3.95
#